data_AF-A0A6B3GNE9-F1
#
_entry.id   AF-A0A6B3GNE9-F1
#
_cell.length_a   1.000
_cell.length_b   1.000
_cell.length_c   1.000
_cell.angle_alpha   90.00
_cell.angle_beta   90.00
_cell.angle_gamma   90.00
#
_symmetry.space_group_name_H-M   'P 1'
#
loop_
_entity.id
_entity.type
_entity.pdbx_description
1 polymer ?
#
loop_
_entity_poly.entity_id
_entity_poly.type
_entity_poly.pdbx_seq_one_letter_code
_entity_poly.pdbx_strand_id
1 'polypeptide(L)'
;LWYPVGYTAGYLVLLVFVAAPLRRSGAYTLPDFAEGRLESRQVRRLVSALVVGAGWLYLVPQLQGAGLTLKILTGAPGWLGDVLVATVVAAAVAAGGMRSITFVQVFQYWLKLTALLVPALFLVLAWQGDGRPRVSFDDQLAVFRADHPLYATYGLIVATFLGTMGLPHVVVRFYTSPNGRDARRTTVAVLALVGLFYLLPPIYGALGRLYTPELRYGGDADAAVLLLPARVIGGLGGDFLGALIAGGAFAAFLSTASGLTMAVAGVITQDVLPSRGVRHFRLATVLAIAVPLVGSL
;
A
#
# COMPACT_ATOMS: atom_id res chain seq x y z
N LEU A 1 -1.03 7.73 14.28
CA LEU A 1 -2.15 8.67 14.03
C LEU A 1 -1.90 9.55 12.82
N TRP A 2 -0.81 10.32 12.77
CA TRP A 2 -0.55 11.24 11.65
C TRP A 2 -0.31 10.57 10.29
N TYR A 3 0.27 9.37 10.24
CA TYR A 3 0.45 8.61 8.99
C TYR A 3 -0.89 8.36 8.24
N PRO A 4 -1.91 7.69 8.83
CA PRO A 4 -3.21 7.53 8.18
C PRO A 4 -3.90 8.84 7.77
N VAL A 5 -3.79 9.88 8.60
CA VAL A 5 -4.38 11.20 8.33
C VAL A 5 -3.74 11.83 7.10
N GLY A 6 -2.41 11.87 7.06
CA GLY A 6 -1.65 12.42 5.94
C GLY A 6 -1.92 11.68 4.62
N TYR A 7 -1.99 10.35 4.65
CA TYR A 7 -2.34 9.54 3.48
C TYR A 7 -3.77 9.82 2.98
N THR A 8 -4.76 9.86 3.88
CA THR A 8 -6.16 10.10 3.51
C THR A 8 -6.35 11.48 2.90
N ALA A 9 -5.72 12.49 3.52
CA ALA A 9 -5.82 13.86 3.05
C ALA A 9 -5.01 14.09 1.75
N GLY A 10 -3.86 13.43 1.59
CA GLY A 10 -3.12 13.39 0.31
C GLY A 10 -3.97 12.80 -0.83
N TYR A 11 -4.76 11.76 -0.56
CA TYR A 11 -5.67 11.18 -1.53
C TYR A 11 -6.78 12.16 -1.95
N LEU A 12 -7.32 12.94 -0.99
CA LEU A 12 -8.27 14.02 -1.30
C LEU A 12 -7.66 15.09 -2.21
N VAL A 13 -6.42 15.51 -1.94
CA VAL A 13 -5.71 16.50 -2.78
C VAL A 13 -5.47 15.94 -4.18
N LEU A 14 -5.04 14.68 -4.31
CA LEU A 14 -4.89 14.01 -5.59
C LEU A 14 -6.21 14.04 -6.39
N LEU A 15 -7.34 13.74 -5.75
CA LEU A 15 -8.66 13.73 -6.39
C LEU A 15 -9.10 15.12 -6.86
N VAL A 16 -8.83 16.16 -6.07
CA VAL A 16 -9.27 17.53 -6.36
C VAL A 16 -8.39 18.19 -7.42
N PHE A 17 -7.06 18.06 -7.30
CA PHE A 17 -6.11 18.83 -8.10
C PHE A 17 -5.51 18.06 -9.26
N VAL A 18 -5.29 16.74 -9.11
CA VAL A 18 -4.48 15.95 -10.05
C VAL A 18 -5.37 15.12 -10.98
N ALA A 19 -6.45 14.54 -10.47
CA ALA A 19 -7.31 13.66 -11.26
C ALA A 19 -7.98 14.35 -12.45
N ALA A 20 -8.47 15.58 -12.30
CA ALA A 20 -9.19 16.28 -13.37
C ALA A 20 -8.28 16.74 -14.54
N PRO A 21 -7.08 17.33 -14.32
CA PRO A 21 -6.13 17.59 -15.40
C PRO A 21 -5.71 16.32 -16.15
N LEU A 22 -5.39 15.25 -15.42
CA LEU A 22 -4.92 14.00 -16.03
C LEU A 22 -5.99 13.35 -16.90
N ARG A 23 -7.25 13.31 -16.43
CA ARG A 23 -8.36 12.78 -17.22
C ARG A 23 -8.55 13.55 -18.54
N ARG A 24 -8.40 14.88 -18.53
CA ARG A 24 -8.54 15.72 -19.73
C ARG A 24 -7.40 15.55 -20.73
N SER A 25 -6.25 15.06 -20.29
CA SER A 25 -5.07 14.91 -21.14
C SER A 25 -5.12 13.71 -22.09
N GLY A 26 -5.90 12.67 -21.77
CA GLY A 26 -5.94 11.43 -22.55
C GLY A 26 -4.62 10.63 -22.59
N ALA A 27 -3.62 11.03 -21.79
CA ALA A 27 -2.32 10.35 -21.70
C ALA A 27 -2.47 8.95 -21.07
N TYR A 28 -1.68 7.98 -21.54
CA TYR A 28 -1.72 6.60 -21.02
C TYR A 28 -0.76 6.40 -19.84
N THR A 29 0.26 7.26 -19.72
CA THR A 29 1.22 7.24 -18.61
C THR A 29 1.54 8.66 -18.10
N LEU A 30 2.12 8.74 -16.90
CA LEU A 30 2.62 9.98 -16.31
C LEU A 30 3.69 10.68 -17.18
N PRO A 31 4.68 9.96 -17.74
CA PRO A 31 5.63 10.55 -18.68
C PRO A 31 4.98 11.15 -19.93
N ASP A 32 3.97 10.48 -20.51
CA ASP A 32 3.22 11.01 -21.65
C ASP A 32 2.50 12.32 -21.30
N PHE A 33 1.92 12.40 -20.10
CA PHE A 33 1.30 13.63 -19.63
C PHE A 33 2.31 14.78 -19.50
N ALA A 34 3.50 14.48 -18.97
CA ALA A 34 4.56 15.47 -18.83
C ALA A 34 5.08 15.95 -20.19
N GLU A 35 5.26 15.05 -21.16
CA GLU A 35 5.61 15.40 -22.54
C GLU A 35 4.53 16.26 -23.19
N GLY A 36 3.26 15.87 -23.10
CA GLY A 36 2.16 16.63 -23.69
C GLY A 36 1.97 18.02 -23.08
N ARG A 37 2.41 18.23 -21.83
CA ARG A 37 2.30 19.53 -21.15
C ARG A 37 3.50 20.45 -21.37
N LEU A 38 4.70 19.90 -21.48
CA LEU A 38 5.97 20.64 -21.55
C LEU A 38 6.69 20.51 -22.89
N GLU A 39 6.11 19.77 -23.84
CA GLU A 39 6.59 19.52 -25.20
C GLU A 39 8.06 19.07 -25.28
N SER A 40 8.53 18.38 -24.23
CA SER A 40 9.95 18.00 -24.08
C SER A 40 10.16 16.51 -23.85
N ARG A 41 10.91 15.89 -24.77
CA ARG A 41 11.35 14.49 -24.66
C ARG A 41 12.32 14.24 -23.50
N GLN A 42 13.09 15.26 -23.09
CA GLN A 42 13.98 15.14 -21.94
C GLN A 42 13.18 15.01 -20.65
N VAL A 43 12.13 15.82 -20.50
CA VAL A 43 11.20 15.76 -19.36
C VAL A 43 10.53 14.38 -19.31
N ARG A 44 10.09 13.85 -20.45
CA ARG A 44 9.52 12.49 -20.51
C ARG A 44 10.46 11.44 -19.93
N ARG A 45 11.73 11.42 -20.35
CA ARG A 45 12.72 10.45 -19.85
C ARG A 45 12.98 10.62 -18.35
N LEU A 46 13.08 11.87 -17.88
CA LEU A 46 13.25 12.16 -16.45
C LEU A 46 12.06 11.63 -15.63
N VAL A 47 10.83 11.93 -16.05
CA VAL A 47 9.61 11.45 -15.38
C VAL A 47 9.52 9.93 -15.42
N SER A 48 9.92 9.30 -16.54
CA SER A 48 9.96 7.83 -16.66
C SER A 48 10.91 7.22 -15.63
N ALA A 49 12.13 7.77 -15.50
CA ALA A 49 13.11 7.31 -14.53
C ALA A 49 12.62 7.49 -13.08
N LEU A 50 11.98 8.64 -12.77
CA LEU A 50 11.40 8.90 -11.45
C LEU A 50 10.26 7.93 -11.12
N VAL A 51 9.37 7.64 -12.07
CA VAL A 51 8.25 6.72 -11.88
C VAL A 51 8.75 5.29 -11.66
N VAL A 52 9.72 4.83 -12.45
CA VAL A 52 10.33 3.49 -12.28
C VAL A 52 11.06 3.41 -10.94
N GLY A 53 11.88 4.42 -10.61
CA GLY A 53 12.63 4.48 -9.36
C GLY A 53 11.71 4.49 -8.13
N ALA A 54 10.68 5.34 -8.12
CA ALA A 54 9.69 5.36 -7.05
C ALA A 54 8.91 4.04 -6.94
N GLY A 55 8.60 3.41 -8.09
CA GLY A 55 7.96 2.11 -8.13
C GLY A 55 8.84 1.00 -7.54
N TRP A 56 10.14 0.99 -7.84
CA TRP A 56 11.06 0.02 -7.24
C TRP A 56 11.24 0.24 -5.74
N LEU A 57 11.49 1.48 -5.32
CA LEU A 57 11.64 1.82 -3.89
C LEU A 57 10.42 1.43 -3.06
N TYR A 58 9.22 1.45 -3.66
CA TYR A 58 7.99 1.06 -2.97
C TYR A 58 7.70 -0.45 -3.08
N LEU A 59 8.18 -1.15 -4.11
CA LEU A 59 8.07 -2.62 -4.17
C LEU A 59 8.94 -3.33 -3.12
N VAL A 60 10.14 -2.80 -2.82
CA VAL A 60 11.07 -3.41 -1.84
C VAL A 60 10.42 -3.67 -0.47
N PRO A 61 9.90 -2.66 0.25
CA PRO A 61 9.27 -2.89 1.55
C PRO A 61 7.99 -3.71 1.45
N GLN A 62 7.32 -3.73 0.29
CA GLN A 62 6.14 -4.56 0.06
C GLN A 62 6.49 -6.05 0.02
N LEU A 63 7.65 -6.40 -0.55
CA LEU A 63 8.17 -7.77 -0.54
C LEU A 63 8.65 -8.14 0.87
N GLN A 64 9.46 -7.29 1.51
CA GLN A 64 9.94 -7.53 2.87
C GLN A 64 8.80 -7.71 3.88
N GLY A 65 7.71 -6.94 3.76
CA GLY A 65 6.52 -7.11 4.58
C GLY A 65 5.86 -8.48 4.43
N ALA A 66 5.86 -9.04 3.21
CA ALA A 66 5.40 -10.40 2.96
C ALA A 66 6.35 -11.45 3.55
N GLY A 67 7.66 -11.24 3.43
CA GLY A 67 8.69 -12.07 4.07
C GLY A 67 8.54 -12.12 5.59
N LEU A 68 8.38 -10.96 6.23
CA LEU A 68 8.13 -10.86 7.67
C LEU A 68 6.84 -11.58 8.06
N THR A 69 5.76 -11.37 7.33
CA THR A 69 4.47 -12.03 7.58
C THR A 69 4.61 -13.56 7.48
N LEU A 70 5.28 -14.06 6.45
CA LEU A 70 5.51 -15.51 6.28
C LEU A 70 6.35 -16.08 7.43
N LYS A 71 7.44 -15.39 7.79
CA LYS A 71 8.33 -15.77 8.89
C LYS A 71 7.59 -15.86 10.21
N ILE A 72 6.72 -14.89 10.52
CA ILE A 72 5.94 -14.86 11.76
C ILE A 72 4.96 -16.04 11.84
N LEU A 73 4.34 -16.42 10.72
CA LEU A 73 3.30 -17.45 10.71
C LEU A 73 3.84 -18.88 10.65
N THR A 74 4.93 -19.08 9.91
CA THR A 74 5.42 -20.42 9.58
C THR A 74 6.80 -20.72 10.17
N GLY A 75 7.51 -19.71 10.68
CA GLY A 75 8.91 -19.81 11.06
C GLY A 75 9.87 -19.92 9.87
N ALA A 76 9.36 -19.90 8.63
CA ALA A 76 10.17 -20.02 7.43
C ALA A 76 11.10 -18.80 7.24
N PRO A 77 12.22 -18.96 6.52
CA PRO A 77 13.08 -17.84 6.13
C PRO A 77 12.31 -16.71 5.43
N GLY A 78 12.57 -15.46 5.81
CA GLY A 78 11.85 -14.28 5.28
C GLY A 78 11.93 -14.15 3.75
N TRP A 79 13.08 -14.47 3.17
CA TRP A 79 13.29 -14.43 1.71
C TRP A 79 12.30 -15.29 0.91
N LEU A 80 11.75 -16.36 1.52
CA LEU A 80 10.72 -17.18 0.86
C LEU A 80 9.44 -16.39 0.61
N GLY A 81 9.05 -15.51 1.53
CA GLY A 81 7.85 -14.68 1.37
C GLY A 81 8.04 -13.63 0.28
N ASP A 82 9.22 -13.03 0.22
CA ASP A 82 9.61 -12.10 -0.84
C ASP A 82 9.53 -12.77 -2.22
N VAL A 83 10.17 -13.92 -2.37
CA VAL A 83 10.20 -14.70 -3.63
C VAL A 83 8.80 -15.19 -4.00
N LEU A 84 8.01 -15.66 -3.03
CA LEU A 84 6.65 -16.13 -3.25
C LEU A 84 5.78 -15.01 -3.82
N VAL A 85 5.74 -13.85 -3.16
CA VAL A 85 4.94 -12.70 -3.62
C VAL A 85 5.46 -12.18 -4.96
N ALA A 86 6.77 -12.02 -5.12
CA ALA A 86 7.37 -11.60 -6.39
C ALA A 86 6.96 -12.53 -7.55
N THR A 87 7.02 -13.84 -7.34
CA THR A 87 6.66 -14.84 -8.37
C THR A 87 5.17 -14.78 -8.72
N VAL A 88 4.30 -14.75 -7.71
CA VAL A 88 2.84 -14.68 -7.92
C VAL A 88 2.47 -13.39 -8.64
N VAL A 89 3.06 -12.26 -8.26
CA VAL A 89 2.81 -10.96 -8.88
C VAL A 89 3.32 -10.95 -10.32
N ALA A 90 4.53 -11.45 -10.57
CA ALA A 90 5.10 -11.52 -11.93
C ALA A 90 4.22 -12.36 -12.84
N ALA A 91 3.78 -13.54 -12.37
CA ALA A 91 2.88 -14.41 -13.11
C ALA A 91 1.52 -13.74 -13.38
N ALA A 92 0.92 -13.13 -12.36
CA ALA A 92 -0.37 -12.45 -12.47
C ALA A 92 -0.33 -11.27 -13.46
N VAL A 93 0.73 -10.44 -13.41
CA VAL A 93 0.88 -9.28 -14.30
C VAL A 93 1.21 -9.72 -15.73
N ALA A 94 2.10 -10.71 -15.90
CA ALA A 94 2.46 -11.25 -17.21
C ALA A 94 1.31 -11.96 -17.92
N ALA A 95 0.37 -12.54 -17.17
CA ALA A 95 -0.80 -13.25 -17.68
C ALA A 95 -2.05 -12.37 -17.83
N GLY A 96 -2.33 -11.47 -16.89
CA GLY A 96 -3.66 -10.90 -16.69
C GLY A 96 -3.99 -9.60 -17.44
N GLY A 97 -2.99 -8.82 -17.88
CA GLY A 97 -3.24 -7.48 -18.44
C GLY A 97 -4.01 -6.54 -17.49
N MET A 98 -4.22 -5.28 -17.90
CA MET A 98 -4.77 -4.24 -17.01
C MET A 98 -6.19 -4.49 -16.49
N ARG A 99 -7.01 -5.21 -17.26
CA ARG A 99 -8.42 -5.45 -16.94
C ARG A 99 -8.64 -6.56 -15.90
N SER A 100 -7.89 -7.66 -15.97
CA SER A 100 -8.02 -8.78 -15.02
C SER A 100 -7.61 -8.35 -13.61
N ILE A 101 -6.51 -7.61 -13.51
CA ILE A 101 -5.97 -7.16 -12.21
C ILE A 101 -6.92 -6.18 -11.51
N THR A 102 -7.60 -5.31 -12.25
CA THR A 102 -8.60 -4.42 -11.66
C THR A 102 -9.73 -5.18 -10.98
N PHE A 103 -10.22 -6.26 -11.60
CA PHE A 103 -11.29 -7.08 -11.01
C PHE A 103 -10.83 -7.78 -9.74
N VAL A 104 -9.66 -8.42 -9.79
CA VAL A 104 -9.06 -9.10 -8.63
C VAL A 104 -8.80 -8.12 -7.48
N GLN A 105 -8.37 -6.89 -7.77
CA GLN A 105 -8.11 -5.86 -6.77
C GLN A 105 -9.37 -5.39 -6.03
N VAL A 106 -10.52 -5.34 -6.69
CA VAL A 106 -11.80 -5.02 -6.02
C VAL A 106 -12.16 -6.10 -5.00
N PHE A 107 -12.01 -7.37 -5.37
CA PHE A 107 -12.23 -8.47 -4.43
C PHE A 107 -11.23 -8.43 -3.27
N GLN A 108 -9.94 -8.26 -3.56
CA GLN A 108 -8.89 -8.15 -2.55
C GLN A 108 -9.10 -6.95 -1.61
N TYR A 109 -9.73 -5.87 -2.08
CA TYR A 109 -10.09 -4.75 -1.21
C TYR A 109 -11.10 -5.14 -0.14
N TRP A 110 -12.17 -5.85 -0.51
CA TRP A 110 -13.16 -6.33 0.46
C TRP A 110 -12.56 -7.38 1.38
N LEU A 111 -11.76 -8.30 0.82
CA LEU A 111 -11.07 -9.32 1.60
C LEU A 111 -10.18 -8.71 2.69
N LYS A 112 -9.30 -7.76 2.32
CA LYS A 112 -8.39 -7.11 3.29
C LYS A 112 -9.13 -6.23 4.29
N LEU A 113 -10.21 -5.56 3.87
CA LEU A 113 -11.03 -4.75 4.78
C LEU A 113 -11.69 -5.64 5.84
N THR A 114 -12.34 -6.72 5.43
CA THR A 114 -12.96 -7.67 6.35
C THR A 114 -11.92 -8.35 7.23
N ALA A 115 -10.77 -8.72 6.66
CA ALA A 115 -9.68 -9.36 7.39
C ALA A 115 -9.07 -8.49 8.50
N LEU A 116 -9.11 -7.17 8.36
CA LEU A 116 -8.70 -6.24 9.41
C LEU A 116 -9.87 -5.83 10.32
N LEU A 117 -11.08 -5.67 9.78
CA LEU A 117 -12.23 -5.20 10.55
C LEU A 117 -12.73 -6.25 11.53
N VAL A 118 -12.86 -7.51 11.10
CA VAL A 118 -13.42 -8.59 11.95
C VAL A 118 -12.56 -8.79 13.20
N PRO A 119 -11.23 -9.01 13.12
CA PRO A 119 -10.42 -9.17 14.32
C PRO A 119 -10.37 -7.89 15.17
N ALA A 120 -10.41 -6.71 14.56
CA ALA A 120 -10.47 -5.45 15.30
C ALA A 120 -11.72 -5.36 16.18
N LEU A 121 -12.89 -5.80 15.69
CA LEU A 121 -14.12 -5.84 16.47
C LEU A 121 -13.98 -6.77 17.69
N PHE A 122 -13.47 -7.99 17.49
CA PHE A 122 -13.25 -8.94 18.58
C PHE A 122 -12.23 -8.44 19.61
N LEU A 123 -11.14 -7.83 19.15
CA LEU A 123 -10.13 -7.25 20.03
C LEU A 123 -10.68 -6.06 20.85
N VAL A 124 -11.52 -5.21 20.25
CA VAL A 124 -12.19 -4.12 20.97
C VAL A 124 -13.19 -4.66 21.99
N LEU A 125 -13.93 -5.73 21.67
CA LEU A 125 -14.84 -6.38 22.62
C LEU A 125 -14.08 -6.99 23.81
N ALA A 126 -12.94 -7.65 23.56
CA ALA A 126 -12.08 -8.16 24.62
C ALA A 126 -11.55 -7.02 25.51
N TRP A 127 -11.09 -5.92 24.91
CA TRP A 127 -10.66 -4.72 25.65
C TRP A 127 -11.77 -4.09 26.50
N GLN A 128 -13.02 -4.13 26.03
CA GLN A 128 -14.17 -3.71 26.83
C GLN A 128 -14.45 -4.67 27.99
N GLY A 129 -14.29 -5.98 27.77
CA GLY A 129 -14.41 -7.01 28.80
C GLY A 129 -13.35 -6.90 29.90
N ASP A 130 -12.13 -6.48 29.54
CA ASP A 130 -11.00 -6.25 30.46
C ASP A 130 -11.15 -4.97 31.30
N GLY A 131 -12.30 -4.27 31.25
CA GLY A 131 -12.54 -3.06 32.02
C GLY A 131 -11.94 -1.79 31.43
N ARG A 132 -11.67 -1.78 30.11
CA ARG A 132 -11.16 -0.61 29.36
C ARG A 132 -9.85 -0.06 29.90
N PRO A 133 -8.77 -0.88 29.96
CA PRO A 133 -7.46 -0.41 30.41
C PRO A 133 -7.02 0.80 29.60
N ARG A 134 -6.52 1.84 30.29
CA ARG A 134 -6.12 3.10 29.65
C ARG A 134 -4.91 2.88 28.75
N VAL A 135 -5.05 3.21 27.47
CA VAL A 135 -3.92 3.29 26.55
C VAL A 135 -3.10 4.53 26.91
N SER A 136 -1.86 4.37 27.39
CA SER A 136 -0.97 5.53 27.53
C SER A 136 -0.53 6.01 26.15
N PHE A 137 -0.80 7.28 25.89
CA PHE A 137 -0.36 8.00 24.69
C PHE A 137 0.79 8.96 24.97
N ASP A 138 1.31 9.00 26.21
CA ASP A 138 2.40 9.90 26.62
C ASP A 138 3.64 9.75 25.71
N ASP A 139 3.81 8.54 25.18
CA ASP A 139 4.88 8.14 24.26
C ASP A 139 4.59 8.43 22.78
N GLN A 140 3.42 8.96 22.38
CA GLN A 140 3.18 9.43 21.01
C GLN A 140 4.04 10.65 20.66
N LEU A 141 4.40 11.44 21.66
CA LEU A 141 5.38 12.52 21.55
C LEU A 141 6.81 12.00 21.45
N ALA A 142 7.08 10.73 21.81
CA ALA A 142 8.44 10.17 21.80
C ALA A 142 8.98 9.87 20.39
N VAL A 143 8.13 9.54 19.40
CA VAL A 143 8.54 9.45 17.98
C VAL A 143 8.95 10.83 17.44
N PHE A 144 8.43 11.88 18.07
CA PHE A 144 8.74 13.27 17.79
C PHE A 144 9.65 13.91 18.84
N ARG A 145 10.46 13.12 19.57
CA ARG A 145 11.68 13.62 20.27
C ARG A 145 12.77 14.04 19.28
N ALA A 146 12.38 14.56 18.12
CA ALA A 146 13.24 15.48 17.39
C ALA A 146 13.26 16.78 18.20
N ASP A 147 14.37 17.53 18.14
CA ASP A 147 14.47 18.84 18.77
C ASP A 147 13.34 19.82 18.34
N HIS A 148 12.59 19.47 17.28
CA HIS A 148 11.44 20.20 16.74
C HIS A 148 10.21 19.29 16.43
N PRO A 149 9.32 19.01 17.42
CA PRO A 149 8.19 18.10 17.25
C PRO A 149 7.12 18.57 16.25
N LEU A 150 6.89 19.88 16.17
CA LEU A 150 5.97 20.46 15.19
C LEU A 150 6.51 20.32 13.77
N TYR A 151 7.81 20.60 13.57
CA TYR A 151 8.47 20.45 12.27
C TYR A 151 8.34 19.01 11.77
N ALA A 152 8.61 18.03 12.62
CA ALA A 152 8.51 16.63 12.23
C ALA A 152 7.06 16.20 11.95
N THR A 153 6.08 16.73 12.67
CA THR A 153 4.65 16.46 12.40
C THR A 153 4.22 17.05 11.06
N TYR A 154 4.49 18.35 10.82
CA TYR A 154 4.15 19.00 9.56
C TYR A 154 4.95 18.42 8.39
N GLY A 155 6.23 18.13 8.58
CA GLY A 155 7.09 17.47 7.61
C GLY A 155 6.55 16.10 7.22
N LEU A 156 6.11 15.30 8.20
CA LEU A 156 5.47 14.00 7.94
C LEU A 156 4.17 14.15 7.16
N ILE A 157 3.32 15.11 7.53
CA ILE A 157 2.06 15.40 6.82
C ILE A 157 2.39 15.81 5.38
N VAL A 158 3.27 16.77 5.16
CA VAL A 158 3.66 17.23 3.82
C VAL A 158 4.27 16.09 3.00
N ALA A 159 5.18 15.30 3.58
CA ALA A 159 5.81 14.18 2.92
C ALA A 159 4.79 13.11 2.50
N THR A 160 3.84 12.75 3.38
CA THR A 160 2.78 11.78 3.06
C THR A 160 1.78 12.32 2.03
N PHE A 161 1.46 13.62 2.07
CA PHE A 161 0.63 14.27 1.05
C PHE A 161 1.30 14.24 -0.33
N LEU A 162 2.54 14.73 -0.42
CA LEU A 162 3.30 14.76 -1.67
C LEU A 162 3.56 13.35 -2.19
N GLY A 163 3.92 12.42 -1.30
CA GLY A 163 4.12 11.01 -1.63
C GLY A 163 2.87 10.39 -2.24
N THR A 164 1.69 10.59 -1.61
CA THR A 164 0.42 10.05 -2.10
C THR A 164 0.05 10.59 -3.49
N MET A 165 0.32 11.88 -3.75
CA MET A 165 0.07 12.49 -5.06
C MET A 165 0.96 11.93 -6.17
N GLY A 166 2.19 11.53 -5.84
CA GLY A 166 3.17 11.01 -6.79
C GLY A 166 3.01 9.54 -7.14
N LEU A 167 2.09 8.79 -6.50
CA LEU A 167 1.98 7.34 -6.66
C LEU A 167 1.50 6.94 -8.06
N PRO A 168 2.38 6.37 -8.91
CA PRO A 168 2.07 6.15 -10.32
C PRO A 168 0.89 5.19 -10.52
N HIS A 169 0.82 4.15 -9.70
CA HIS A 169 -0.22 3.12 -9.75
C HIS A 169 -1.61 3.63 -9.36
N VAL A 170 -1.70 4.70 -8.55
CA VAL A 170 -2.96 5.35 -8.19
C VAL A 170 -3.40 6.26 -9.33
N VAL A 171 -2.47 7.06 -9.84
CA VAL A 171 -2.68 8.02 -10.92
C VAL A 171 -3.22 7.35 -12.19
N VAL A 172 -2.64 6.22 -12.58
CA VAL A 172 -3.01 5.51 -13.82
C VAL A 172 -4.48 5.08 -13.85
N ARG A 173 -5.10 4.84 -12.70
CA ARG A 173 -6.51 4.41 -12.64
C ARG A 173 -7.51 5.52 -12.95
N PHE A 174 -7.10 6.79 -12.90
CA PHE A 174 -7.99 7.92 -13.25
C PHE A 174 -8.12 8.14 -14.76
N TYR A 175 -7.23 7.57 -15.57
CA TYR A 175 -7.32 7.65 -17.03
C TYR A 175 -8.51 6.87 -17.61
N THR A 176 -9.04 5.89 -16.87
CA THR A 176 -10.08 4.98 -17.37
C THR A 176 -11.52 5.35 -16.98
N SER A 177 -11.77 6.48 -16.29
CA SER A 177 -13.13 6.87 -15.84
C SER A 177 -13.74 8.04 -16.65
N PRO A 178 -14.80 7.82 -17.45
CA PRO A 178 -15.31 8.82 -18.40
C PRO A 178 -16.22 9.94 -17.84
N ASN A 179 -16.88 9.81 -16.69
CA ASN A 179 -18.07 10.62 -16.36
C ASN A 179 -17.90 11.63 -15.21
N GLY A 180 -18.55 12.80 -15.28
CA GLY A 180 -18.31 13.95 -14.37
C GLY A 180 -19.16 14.01 -13.08
N ARG A 181 -20.47 13.73 -13.14
CA ARG A 181 -21.36 13.78 -11.95
C ARG A 181 -21.29 12.50 -11.10
N ASP A 182 -21.30 11.33 -11.74
CA ASP A 182 -21.12 10.06 -11.06
C ASP A 182 -19.74 9.96 -10.40
N ALA A 183 -18.70 10.53 -11.04
CA ALA A 183 -17.36 10.58 -10.46
C ALA A 183 -17.32 11.28 -9.10
N ARG A 184 -18.12 12.33 -8.83
CA ARG A 184 -18.12 12.97 -7.51
C ARG A 184 -18.65 12.03 -6.43
N ARG A 185 -19.75 11.32 -6.70
CA ARG A 185 -20.31 10.32 -5.78
C ARG A 185 -19.34 9.16 -5.56
N THR A 186 -18.73 8.67 -6.63
CA THR A 186 -17.71 7.61 -6.56
C THR A 186 -16.48 8.07 -5.79
N THR A 187 -15.99 9.28 -6.02
CA THR A 187 -14.87 9.89 -5.28
C THR A 187 -15.16 9.97 -3.79
N VAL A 188 -16.37 10.42 -3.40
CA VAL A 188 -16.77 10.47 -1.99
C VAL A 188 -16.86 9.06 -1.40
N ALA A 189 -17.44 8.10 -2.12
CA ALA A 189 -17.52 6.71 -1.66
C ALA A 189 -16.13 6.08 -1.48
N VAL A 190 -15.22 6.31 -2.43
CA VAL A 190 -13.82 5.85 -2.33
C VAL A 190 -13.12 6.51 -1.16
N LEU A 191 -13.31 7.82 -0.95
CA LEU A 191 -12.71 8.51 0.19
C LEU A 191 -13.25 8.00 1.52
N ALA A 192 -14.55 7.71 1.62
CA ALA A 192 -15.16 7.11 2.81
C ALA A 192 -14.62 5.69 3.08
N LEU A 193 -14.48 4.87 2.04
CA LEU A 193 -13.89 3.53 2.10
C LEU A 193 -12.42 3.56 2.56
N VAL A 194 -11.62 4.46 1.96
CA VAL A 194 -10.22 4.69 2.35
C VAL A 194 -10.13 5.20 3.79
N GLY A 195 -10.97 6.17 4.15
CA GLY A 195 -11.04 6.69 5.51
C GLY A 195 -11.37 5.60 6.53
N LEU A 196 -12.39 4.78 6.27
CA LEU A 196 -12.78 3.65 7.11
C LEU A 196 -11.61 2.67 7.29
N PHE A 197 -10.92 2.31 6.20
CA PHE A 197 -9.75 1.44 6.27
C PHE A 197 -8.64 2.04 7.15
N TYR A 198 -8.37 3.34 7.01
CA TYR A 198 -7.33 4.04 7.76
C TYR A 198 -7.66 4.30 9.25
N LEU A 199 -8.89 4.03 9.70
CA LEU A 199 -9.22 3.99 11.13
C LEU A 199 -8.70 2.73 11.83
N LEU A 200 -8.48 1.64 11.10
CA LEU A 200 -8.09 0.36 11.68
C LEU A 200 -6.64 0.36 12.20
N PRO A 201 -5.61 0.85 11.47
CA PRO A 201 -4.23 0.81 11.96
C PRO A 201 -4.01 1.53 13.31
N PRO A 202 -4.61 2.72 13.57
CA PRO A 202 -4.56 3.32 14.92
C PRO A 202 -5.14 2.44 16.03
N ILE A 203 -6.22 1.71 15.76
CA ILE A 203 -6.84 0.79 16.73
C ILE A 203 -5.86 -0.34 17.07
N TYR A 204 -5.33 -1.03 16.05
CA TYR A 204 -4.32 -2.07 16.25
C TYR A 204 -3.05 -1.55 16.94
N GLY A 205 -2.61 -0.33 16.60
CA GLY A 205 -1.46 0.29 17.25
C GLY A 205 -1.71 0.64 18.71
N ALA A 206 -2.93 1.03 19.08
CA ALA A 206 -3.30 1.29 20.47
C ALA A 206 -3.40 0.00 21.29
N LEU A 207 -4.07 -1.03 20.75
CA LEU A 207 -4.21 -2.33 21.39
C LEU A 207 -2.87 -3.08 21.47
N GLY A 208 -2.03 -2.98 20.44
CA GLY A 208 -0.67 -3.51 20.41
C GLY A 208 0.23 -2.99 21.52
N ARG A 209 0.08 -1.71 21.90
CA ARG A 209 0.82 -1.14 23.03
C ARG A 209 0.36 -1.66 24.37
N LEU A 210 -0.91 -2.02 24.50
CA LEU A 210 -1.47 -2.54 25.74
C LEU A 210 -1.14 -4.02 25.93
N TYR A 211 -1.35 -4.83 24.91
CA TYR A 211 -1.32 -6.29 25.02
C TYR A 211 -0.01 -6.93 24.55
N THR A 212 0.82 -6.19 23.81
CA THR A 212 2.13 -6.66 23.32
C THR A 212 3.22 -5.58 23.48
N PRO A 213 3.42 -4.99 24.67
CA PRO A 213 4.43 -3.95 24.87
C PRO A 213 5.87 -4.43 24.59
N GLU A 214 6.16 -5.72 24.78
CA GLU A 214 7.46 -6.34 24.55
C GLU A 214 7.93 -6.25 23.09
N LEU A 215 7.00 -6.34 22.12
CA LEU A 215 7.31 -6.25 20.69
C LEU A 215 7.78 -4.85 20.29
N ARG A 216 7.40 -3.82 21.06
CA ARG A 216 7.82 -2.43 20.83
C ARG A 216 9.31 -2.23 21.15
N TYR A 217 9.82 -2.90 22.19
CA TYR A 217 11.21 -2.76 22.62
C TYR A 217 12.16 -3.75 21.93
N GLY A 218 11.63 -4.89 21.48
CA GLY A 218 12.39 -5.91 20.74
C GLY A 218 12.66 -5.59 19.27
N GLY A 219 12.05 -4.53 18.72
CA GLY A 219 12.20 -4.14 17.30
C GLY A 219 11.22 -4.82 16.34
N ASP A 220 10.36 -5.71 16.83
CA ASP A 220 9.36 -6.45 16.04
C ASP A 220 7.96 -5.82 16.11
N ALA A 221 7.88 -4.49 16.11
CA ALA A 221 6.61 -3.77 16.22
C ALA A 221 5.65 -4.11 15.07
N ASP A 222 6.18 -4.48 13.90
CA ASP A 222 5.41 -4.89 12.72
C ASP A 222 4.66 -6.22 12.93
N ALA A 223 5.16 -7.09 13.81
CA ALA A 223 4.52 -8.36 14.15
C ALA A 223 3.29 -8.20 15.04
N ALA A 224 3.14 -7.05 15.72
CA ALA A 224 2.06 -6.82 16.67
C ALA A 224 0.68 -7.05 16.04
N VAL A 225 0.45 -6.55 14.83
CA VAL A 225 -0.86 -6.68 14.16
C VAL A 225 -1.23 -8.16 13.93
N LEU A 226 -0.26 -9.02 13.62
CA LEU A 226 -0.47 -10.44 13.34
C LEU A 226 -0.63 -11.27 14.62
N LEU A 227 0.10 -10.92 15.68
CA LEU A 227 0.14 -11.70 16.92
C LEU A 227 -0.94 -11.29 17.93
N LEU A 228 -1.49 -10.07 17.79
CA LEU A 228 -2.49 -9.52 18.71
C LEU A 228 -3.70 -10.43 18.96
N PRO A 229 -4.36 -11.01 17.94
CA PRO A 229 -5.53 -11.87 18.17
C PRO A 229 -5.21 -13.12 19.00
N ALA A 230 -4.07 -13.76 18.72
CA ALA A 230 -3.62 -14.93 19.47
C ALA A 230 -3.31 -14.58 20.94
N ARG A 231 -2.77 -13.38 21.20
CA ARG A 231 -2.42 -12.93 22.56
C ARG A 231 -3.62 -12.49 23.40
N VAL A 232 -4.58 -11.78 22.80
CA VAL A 232 -5.72 -11.21 23.53
C VAL A 232 -6.84 -12.22 23.72
N ILE A 233 -7.14 -13.02 22.69
CA ILE A 233 -8.28 -13.94 22.72
C ILE A 233 -7.85 -15.35 23.12
N GLY A 234 -6.66 -15.77 22.68
CA GLY A 234 -6.15 -17.10 22.93
C GLY A 234 -6.94 -18.21 22.23
N GLY A 235 -6.37 -19.42 22.27
CA GLY A 235 -6.97 -20.63 21.70
C GLY A 235 -7.27 -20.54 20.20
N LEU A 236 -8.15 -21.43 19.75
CA LEU A 236 -8.52 -21.57 18.33
C LEU A 236 -9.14 -20.30 17.73
N GLY A 237 -9.84 -19.50 18.55
CA GLY A 237 -10.44 -18.24 18.11
C GLY A 237 -9.39 -17.18 17.78
N GLY A 238 -8.37 -17.04 18.64
CA GLY A 238 -7.23 -16.16 18.39
C GLY A 238 -6.42 -16.58 17.16
N ASP A 239 -6.16 -17.87 17.00
CA ASP A 239 -5.41 -18.42 15.86
C ASP A 239 -6.14 -18.18 14.54
N PHE A 240 -7.46 -18.40 14.49
CA PHE A 240 -8.27 -18.16 13.30
C PHE A 240 -8.27 -16.68 12.90
N LEU A 241 -8.41 -15.78 13.88
CA LEU A 241 -8.37 -14.34 13.63
C LEU A 241 -6.97 -13.88 13.17
N GLY A 242 -5.90 -14.43 13.75
CA GLY A 242 -4.53 -14.18 13.30
C GLY A 242 -4.31 -14.65 11.85
N ALA A 243 -4.78 -15.85 11.51
CA ALA A 243 -4.75 -16.37 10.15
C ALA A 243 -5.57 -15.53 9.16
N LEU A 244 -6.70 -14.98 9.61
CA LEU A 244 -7.51 -14.06 8.82
C LEU A 244 -6.75 -12.75 8.51
N ILE A 245 -6.12 -12.13 9.52
CA ILE A 245 -5.27 -10.93 9.31
C ILE A 245 -4.14 -11.26 8.35
N ALA A 246 -3.46 -12.38 8.54
CA ALA A 246 -2.38 -12.84 7.67
C ALA A 246 -2.82 -12.98 6.21
N GLY A 247 -3.94 -13.66 5.97
CA GLY A 247 -4.52 -13.79 4.63
C GLY A 247 -4.86 -12.43 4.02
N GLY A 248 -5.41 -11.51 4.82
CA GLY A 248 -5.64 -10.12 4.42
C GLY A 248 -4.36 -9.36 4.08
N ALA A 249 -3.29 -9.56 4.85
CA ALA A 249 -1.98 -8.96 4.62
C ALA A 249 -1.38 -9.45 3.29
N PHE A 250 -1.38 -10.76 3.02
CA PHE A 250 -0.97 -11.30 1.72
C PHE A 250 -1.81 -10.78 0.56
N ALA A 251 -3.13 -10.70 0.73
CA ALA A 251 -4.00 -10.08 -0.27
C ALA A 251 -3.62 -8.61 -0.53
N ALA A 252 -3.26 -7.85 0.50
CA ALA A 252 -2.78 -6.48 0.37
C ALA A 252 -1.41 -6.40 -0.31
N PHE A 253 -0.46 -7.27 0.03
CA PHE A 253 0.84 -7.37 -0.62
C PHE A 253 0.70 -7.64 -2.11
N LEU A 254 -0.04 -8.69 -2.47
CA LEU A 254 -0.31 -9.07 -3.86
C LEU A 254 -1.05 -7.96 -4.64
N SER A 255 -2.08 -7.36 -4.04
CA SER A 255 -2.86 -6.29 -4.67
C SER A 255 -1.99 -5.10 -5.07
N THR A 256 -1.21 -4.57 -4.11
CA THR A 256 -0.40 -3.36 -4.30
C THR A 256 0.80 -3.66 -5.19
N ALA A 257 1.51 -4.77 -4.94
CA ALA A 257 2.66 -5.16 -5.76
C ALA A 257 2.27 -5.38 -7.22
N SER A 258 1.11 -5.98 -7.50
CA SER A 258 0.60 -6.14 -8.87
C SER A 258 0.28 -4.82 -9.54
N GLY A 259 -0.37 -3.90 -8.82
CA GLY A 259 -0.67 -2.56 -9.36
C GLY A 259 0.58 -1.76 -9.68
N LEU A 260 1.58 -1.82 -8.79
CA LEU A 260 2.83 -1.09 -8.93
C LEU A 260 3.72 -1.69 -10.01
N THR A 261 3.85 -3.02 -10.04
CA THR A 261 4.56 -3.76 -11.10
C THR A 261 3.96 -3.42 -12.46
N MET A 262 2.63 -3.38 -12.57
CA MET A 262 1.99 -3.05 -13.84
C MET A 262 2.25 -1.60 -14.28
N ALA A 263 2.24 -0.65 -13.34
CA ALA A 263 2.56 0.75 -13.63
C ALA A 263 4.02 0.91 -14.10
N VAL A 264 4.96 0.26 -13.40
CA VAL A 264 6.40 0.28 -13.74
C VAL A 264 6.64 -0.42 -15.08
N ALA A 265 6.09 -1.62 -15.28
CA ALA A 265 6.20 -2.37 -16.53
C ALA A 265 5.59 -1.60 -17.72
N GLY A 266 4.49 -0.88 -17.49
CA GLY A 266 3.87 0.00 -18.48
C GLY A 266 4.82 1.10 -18.95
N VAL A 267 5.45 1.81 -18.01
CA VAL A 267 6.44 2.86 -18.31
C VAL A 267 7.68 2.29 -19.00
N ILE A 268 8.23 1.17 -18.50
CA ILE A 268 9.39 0.52 -19.14
C ILE A 268 9.06 0.10 -20.59
N THR A 269 7.86 -0.45 -20.82
CA THR A 269 7.45 -0.90 -22.16
C THR A 269 7.21 0.26 -23.12
N GLN A 270 6.69 1.39 -22.64
CA GLN A 270 6.34 2.53 -23.49
C GLN A 270 7.50 3.51 -23.72
N ASP A 271 8.38 3.67 -22.73
CA ASP A 271 9.39 4.74 -22.71
C ASP A 271 10.82 4.24 -22.88
N VAL A 272 11.11 2.99 -22.52
CA VAL A 272 12.47 2.43 -22.52
C VAL A 272 12.66 1.41 -23.64
N LEU A 273 11.65 0.56 -23.90
CA LEU A 273 11.76 -0.49 -24.91
C LEU A 273 11.36 0.02 -26.33
N PRO A 274 12.17 -0.29 -27.36
CA PRO A 274 11.98 0.25 -28.71
C PRO A 274 10.79 -0.34 -29.49
N SER A 275 10.15 -1.41 -29.01
CA SER A 275 9.05 -2.06 -29.75
C SER A 275 7.88 -2.47 -28.86
N ARG A 276 6.67 -2.28 -29.39
CA ARG A 276 5.40 -2.54 -28.71
C ARG A 276 4.99 -3.99 -28.94
N GLY A 277 4.83 -4.77 -27.87
CA GLY A 277 4.33 -6.14 -27.99
C GLY A 277 4.21 -6.86 -26.65
N VAL A 278 3.39 -7.91 -26.62
CA VAL A 278 3.11 -8.71 -25.41
C VAL A 278 4.38 -9.31 -24.80
N ARG A 279 5.34 -9.73 -25.65
CA ARG A 279 6.64 -10.27 -25.18
C ARG A 279 7.47 -9.20 -24.45
N HIS A 280 7.48 -7.97 -24.97
CA HIS A 280 8.20 -6.85 -24.35
C HIS A 280 7.55 -6.43 -23.02
N PHE A 281 6.22 -6.45 -22.95
CA PHE A 281 5.51 -6.21 -21.69
C PHE A 281 5.83 -7.27 -20.62
N ARG A 282 5.90 -8.55 -21.01
CA ARG A 282 6.33 -9.63 -20.10
C ARG A 282 7.76 -9.45 -19.62
N LEU A 283 8.68 -9.06 -20.51
CA LEU A 283 10.07 -8.78 -20.14
C LEU A 283 10.17 -7.56 -19.21
N ALA A 284 9.43 -6.50 -19.48
CA ALA A 284 9.33 -5.32 -18.61
C ALA A 284 8.75 -5.68 -17.24
N THR A 285 7.80 -6.61 -17.16
CA THR A 285 7.25 -7.13 -15.90
C THR A 285 8.32 -7.84 -15.07
N VAL A 286 9.14 -8.67 -15.70
CA VAL A 286 10.26 -9.35 -15.02
C VAL A 286 11.24 -8.31 -14.48
N LEU A 287 11.63 -7.31 -15.27
CA LEU A 287 12.52 -6.23 -14.83
C LEU A 287 11.90 -5.40 -13.70
N ALA A 288 10.59 -5.14 -13.75
CA ALA A 288 9.87 -4.38 -12.73
C ALA A 288 9.91 -5.06 -11.35
N ILE A 289 9.97 -6.41 -11.30
CA ILE A 289 10.01 -7.20 -10.06
C ILE A 289 11.40 -7.65 -9.65
N ALA A 290 12.28 -7.96 -10.60
CA ALA A 290 13.60 -8.49 -10.30
C ALA A 290 14.46 -7.51 -9.49
N VAL A 291 14.42 -6.22 -9.84
CA VAL A 291 15.19 -5.19 -9.12
C VAL A 291 14.73 -5.05 -7.66
N PRO A 292 13.42 -4.90 -7.36
CA PRO A 292 12.95 -4.88 -5.98
C PRO A 292 13.19 -6.17 -5.21
N LEU A 293 13.08 -7.32 -5.88
CA LEU A 293 13.34 -8.62 -5.24
C LEU A 293 14.80 -8.71 -4.80
N VAL A 294 15.75 -8.33 -5.66
CA VAL A 294 17.17 -8.30 -5.28
C VAL A 294 17.41 -7.31 -4.13
N GLY A 295 16.70 -6.19 -4.11
CA GLY A 295 16.79 -5.21 -3.02
C GLY A 295 16.09 -5.62 -1.72
N SER A 296 15.22 -6.64 -1.75
CA SER A 296 14.48 -7.09 -0.56
C SER A 296 15.18 -8.22 0.20
N LEU A 297 15.94 -9.06 -0.54
CA LEU A 297 16.77 -10.16 -0.03
C LEU A 297 17.99 -9.67 0.78
#